data_AF-A0A661NXM2-F1
#
_entry.id   AF-A0A661NXM2-F1
#
_cell.length_a   1.000
_cell.length_b   1.000
_cell.length_c   1.000
_cell.angle_alpha   90.00
_cell.angle_beta   90.00
_cell.angle_gamma   90.00
#
_symmetry.space_group_name_H-M   'P 1'
#
loop_
_entity.id
_entity.type
_entity.pdbx_description
1 polymer ?
#
loop_
_entity_poly.entity_id
_entity_poly.type
_entity_poly.pdbx_seq_one_letter_code
_entity_poly.pdbx_strand_id
1 'polypeptide(L)'
;DGTPDCNDNCPADPGKTEPGACGCGVADSDGDGDGVADCNDNCPADVNPGQTDSDSDGQGDVCDDDDDDDGILDDGDGSGTAGDNPCTAGATSACDDNCPLVANPGQEDSDGNGVGDACQ
;
A
#
# COMPACT_ATOMS: atom_id res chain seq x y z
N ASP A 1 16.01 -0.13 31.32
CA ASP A 1 15.57 1.28 31.29
C ASP A 1 15.65 1.99 32.66
N GLY A 2 15.66 1.24 33.79
CA GLY A 2 15.67 1.78 35.15
C GLY A 2 14.34 1.63 35.89
N THR A 3 13.31 1.09 35.23
CA THR A 3 12.01 0.77 35.83
C THR A 3 12.08 -0.62 36.47
N PRO A 4 11.56 -0.82 37.69
CA PRO A 4 11.52 -2.16 38.28
C PRO A 4 10.65 -3.11 37.44
N ASP A 5 11.11 -4.34 37.21
CA ASP A 5 10.42 -5.34 36.37
C ASP A 5 8.93 -5.52 36.69
N CYS A 6 8.51 -5.34 37.96
CA CYS A 6 7.11 -5.46 38.36
C CYS A 6 6.20 -4.29 37.94
N ASN A 7 6.79 -3.17 37.52
CA ASN A 7 6.13 -1.97 37.04
C ASN A 7 6.56 -1.63 35.60
N ASP A 8 7.21 -2.57 34.93
CA ASP A 8 7.68 -2.44 33.56
C ASP A 8 6.88 -3.43 32.71
N ASN A 9 6.13 -2.93 31.73
CA ASN A 9 5.38 -3.77 30.81
C ASN A 9 6.25 -4.29 29.67
N CYS A 10 7.50 -3.82 29.58
CA CYS A 10 8.55 -4.35 28.71
C CYS A 10 9.88 -4.59 29.47
N PRO A 11 9.94 -5.48 30.48
CA PRO A 11 11.13 -5.65 31.33
C PRO A 11 12.43 -6.04 30.59
N ALA A 12 12.29 -6.63 29.40
CA ALA A 12 13.40 -7.05 28.56
C ALA A 12 13.84 -5.98 27.54
N ASP A 13 13.06 -4.90 27.39
CA ASP A 13 13.36 -3.80 26.49
C ASP A 13 13.99 -2.64 27.29
N PRO A 14 15.29 -2.38 27.13
CA PRO A 14 15.92 -1.29 27.85
C PRO A 14 15.49 0.11 27.37
N GLY A 15 14.78 0.23 26.25
CA GLY A 15 14.32 1.48 25.66
C GLY A 15 12.82 1.78 25.84
N LYS A 16 12.03 0.83 26.35
CA LYS A 16 10.58 0.99 26.54
C LYS A 16 10.14 0.47 27.91
N THR A 17 9.20 1.18 28.53
CA THR A 17 8.46 0.72 29.73
C THR A 17 7.08 0.16 29.39
N GLU A 18 6.58 0.50 28.21
CA GLU A 18 5.25 0.14 27.71
C GLU A 18 5.39 -0.40 26.28
N PRO A 19 4.56 -1.36 25.85
CA PRO A 19 4.69 -1.98 24.53
C PRO A 19 4.61 -0.97 23.38
N GLY A 20 3.78 0.07 23.49
CA GLY A 20 3.54 0.98 22.37
C GLY A 20 2.73 0.33 21.24
N ALA A 21 2.78 0.92 20.05
CA ALA A 21 2.05 0.44 18.87
C ALA A 21 2.70 -0.82 18.26
N CYS A 22 4.04 -0.90 18.32
CA CYS A 22 4.82 -2.00 17.77
C CYS A 22 5.14 -3.12 18.77
N GLY A 23 4.73 -2.96 20.02
CA GLY A 23 5.09 -3.87 21.10
C GLY A 23 6.51 -3.65 21.66
N CYS A 24 6.85 -4.45 22.67
CA CYS A 24 8.17 -4.41 23.29
C CYS A 24 9.24 -4.90 22.31
N GLY A 25 10.41 -4.26 22.31
CA GLY A 25 11.57 -4.63 21.51
C GLY A 25 11.58 -4.05 20.09
N VAL A 26 10.55 -3.32 19.69
CA VAL A 26 10.42 -2.69 18.36
C VAL A 26 10.13 -1.20 18.56
N ALA A 27 10.84 -0.30 17.88
CA ALA A 27 10.60 1.14 18.01
C ALA A 27 9.25 1.55 17.41
N ASP A 28 8.53 2.49 18.05
CA ASP A 28 7.34 3.13 17.46
C ASP A 28 7.75 4.31 16.57
N SER A 29 8.70 4.06 15.66
CA SER A 29 9.08 5.04 14.65
C SER A 29 7.95 5.20 13.63
N ASP A 30 7.87 6.39 13.05
CA ASP A 30 6.94 6.78 12.00
C ASP A 30 7.80 7.57 11.00
N GLY A 31 8.29 6.87 9.99
CA GLY A 31 9.37 7.30 9.10
C GLY A 31 8.94 8.38 8.11
N ASP A 32 7.69 8.30 7.65
CA ASP A 32 7.11 9.20 6.66
C ASP A 32 6.21 10.28 7.30
N GLY A 33 5.81 10.10 8.56
CA GLY A 33 5.03 11.05 9.34
C GLY A 33 3.53 11.00 9.06
N ASP A 34 3.00 9.86 8.61
CA ASP A 34 1.58 9.68 8.26
C ASP A 34 0.69 9.42 9.49
N GLY A 35 1.30 9.11 10.64
CA GLY A 35 0.63 8.82 11.91
C GLY A 35 0.44 7.33 12.22
N VAL A 36 0.92 6.44 11.36
CA VAL A 36 1.04 5.00 11.54
C VAL A 36 2.51 4.68 11.84
N ALA A 37 2.75 3.75 12.78
CA ALA A 37 4.12 3.38 13.10
C ALA A 37 4.65 2.39 12.04
N ASP A 38 5.92 2.49 11.64
CA ASP A 38 6.57 1.70 10.57
C ASP A 38 6.30 0.18 10.65
N CYS A 39 6.07 -0.35 11.87
CA CYS A 39 5.81 -1.77 12.11
C CYS A 39 4.38 -2.22 11.77
N ASN A 40 3.46 -1.27 11.61
CA ASN A 40 2.04 -1.45 11.33
C ASN A 40 1.64 -0.67 10.06
N ASP A 41 2.62 -0.12 9.35
CA ASP A 41 2.46 0.70 8.16
C ASP A 41 2.70 -0.18 6.92
N ASN A 42 1.71 -0.26 6.03
CA ASN A 42 1.81 -1.00 4.77
C ASN A 42 2.60 -0.23 3.68
N CYS A 43 2.95 1.04 3.93
CA CYS A 43 3.87 1.85 3.12
C CYS A 43 4.83 2.71 3.97
N PRO A 44 5.81 2.13 4.70
CA PRO A 44 6.66 2.85 5.69
C PRO A 44 7.51 4.02 5.18
N ALA A 45 7.50 4.30 3.89
CA ALA A 45 8.24 5.37 3.25
C ALA A 45 7.34 6.41 2.58
N ASP A 46 6.03 6.16 2.45
CA ASP A 46 5.11 6.91 1.61
C ASP A 46 3.78 7.16 2.32
N VAL A 47 3.55 8.44 2.63
CA VAL A 47 2.44 8.91 3.49
C VAL A 47 1.08 8.37 3.03
N ASN A 48 0.50 7.46 3.81
CA ASN A 48 -0.80 6.88 3.52
C ASN A 48 -1.64 6.58 4.80
N PRO A 49 -2.12 7.62 5.52
CA PRO A 49 -2.80 7.45 6.82
C PRO A 49 -4.06 6.59 6.79
N GLY A 50 -4.61 6.34 5.60
CA GLY A 50 -5.76 5.47 5.36
C GLY A 50 -5.43 3.98 5.38
N GLN A 51 -4.16 3.61 5.15
CA GLN A 51 -3.68 2.23 5.07
C GLN A 51 -4.59 1.36 4.18
N THR A 52 -5.02 1.94 3.04
CA THR A 52 -5.76 1.17 2.04
C THR A 52 -4.82 0.13 1.46
N ASP A 53 -5.39 -1.04 1.20
CA ASP A 53 -4.74 -2.26 0.72
C ASP A 53 -5.86 -3.02 0.00
N SER A 54 -6.01 -2.74 -1.29
CA SER A 54 -7.17 -3.12 -2.10
C SER A 54 -7.18 -4.61 -2.45
N ASP A 55 -6.02 -5.23 -2.60
CA ASP A 55 -5.84 -6.66 -2.88
C ASP A 55 -5.59 -7.52 -1.63
N SER A 56 -5.28 -6.89 -0.48
CA SER A 56 -4.97 -7.53 0.80
C SER A 56 -3.68 -8.36 0.80
N ASP A 57 -2.66 -7.97 0.03
CA ASP A 57 -1.35 -8.62 0.01
C ASP A 57 -0.40 -8.12 1.13
N GLY A 58 -0.74 -6.96 1.73
CA GLY A 58 -0.01 -6.32 2.82
C GLY A 58 0.88 -5.16 2.40
N GLN A 59 0.97 -4.85 1.11
CA GLN A 59 1.44 -3.58 0.56
C GLN A 59 0.24 -2.63 0.43
N GLY A 60 0.45 -1.32 0.62
CA GLY A 60 -0.66 -0.37 0.54
C GLY A 60 -0.77 0.26 -0.84
N ASP A 61 -1.98 0.69 -1.22
CA ASP A 61 -2.28 1.30 -2.53
C ASP A 61 -1.37 2.48 -2.94
N VAL A 62 -0.64 3.06 -1.97
CA VAL A 62 0.27 4.19 -2.22
C VAL A 62 1.66 3.75 -2.68
N CYS A 63 2.06 2.53 -2.32
CA CYS A 63 3.38 1.97 -2.61
C CYS A 63 3.33 0.59 -3.27
N ASP A 64 2.13 0.07 -3.54
CA ASP A 64 1.91 -1.03 -4.46
C ASP A 64 1.93 -0.51 -5.90
N ASP A 65 2.36 -1.36 -6.83
CA ASP A 65 2.37 -1.06 -8.26
C ASP A 65 1.22 -1.79 -9.01
N ASP A 66 0.46 -2.66 -8.33
CA ASP A 66 -0.64 -3.49 -8.86
C ASP A 66 -1.75 -3.64 -7.79
N ASP A 67 -2.46 -2.54 -7.50
CA ASP A 67 -3.42 -2.42 -6.38
C ASP A 67 -4.57 -3.46 -6.35
N ASP A 68 -4.79 -4.22 -7.42
CA ASP A 68 -5.82 -5.26 -7.51
C ASP A 68 -5.33 -6.67 -7.91
N ASP A 69 -4.00 -6.84 -7.99
CA ASP A 69 -3.27 -8.10 -8.15
C ASP A 69 -3.73 -8.90 -9.40
N ASP A 70 -4.12 -8.18 -10.46
CA ASP A 70 -4.65 -8.74 -11.71
C ASP A 70 -3.55 -9.04 -12.76
N GLY A 71 -2.35 -8.50 -12.51
CA GLY A 71 -1.15 -8.66 -13.32
C GLY A 71 -0.90 -7.53 -14.32
N ILE A 72 -1.70 -6.47 -14.30
CA ILE A 72 -1.53 -5.23 -15.07
C ILE A 72 -1.20 -4.09 -14.09
N LEU A 73 -0.02 -3.52 -14.21
CA LEU A 73 0.44 -2.47 -13.30
C LEU A 73 -0.35 -1.16 -13.46
N ASP A 74 -0.51 -0.43 -12.35
CA ASP A 74 -1.13 0.90 -12.30
C ASP A 74 -0.41 1.93 -13.18
N ASP A 75 0.92 1.84 -13.28
CA ASP A 75 1.79 2.62 -14.18
C ASP A 75 2.58 1.67 -15.11
N GLY A 76 1.84 0.86 -15.89
CA GLY A 76 2.42 -0.17 -16.75
C GLY A 76 3.26 0.37 -17.91
N ASP A 77 3.22 1.66 -18.20
CA ASP A 77 4.13 2.31 -19.15
C ASP A 77 5.38 2.98 -18.51
N GLY A 78 5.37 3.16 -17.19
CA GLY A 78 6.47 3.70 -16.40
C GLY A 78 6.68 5.20 -16.57
N SER A 79 5.61 5.96 -16.87
CA SER A 79 5.64 7.42 -16.98
C SER A 79 5.81 8.11 -15.62
N GLY A 80 5.53 7.39 -14.53
CA GLY A 80 5.41 7.89 -13.16
C GLY A 80 4.04 8.50 -12.88
N THR A 81 3.02 8.25 -13.71
CA THR A 81 1.65 8.76 -13.54
C THR A 81 0.64 7.69 -13.96
N ALA A 82 0.08 6.96 -12.99
CA ALA A 82 -0.98 5.99 -13.24
C ALA A 82 -2.20 6.61 -13.96
N GLY A 83 -2.75 5.86 -14.92
CA GLY A 83 -3.94 6.20 -15.69
C GLY A 83 -3.78 7.31 -16.74
N ASP A 84 -2.56 7.76 -17.04
CA ASP A 84 -2.31 8.75 -18.10
C ASP A 84 -2.25 8.12 -19.51
N ASN A 85 -2.00 6.81 -19.56
CA ASN A 85 -2.04 5.98 -20.76
C ASN A 85 -2.79 4.66 -20.50
N PRO A 86 -4.11 4.70 -20.22
CA PRO A 86 -4.88 3.53 -19.84
C PRO A 86 -4.95 2.49 -20.96
N CYS A 87 -4.89 1.24 -20.57
CA CYS A 87 -5.09 0.10 -21.43
C CYS A 87 -6.51 0.14 -22.02
N THR A 88 -6.63 -0.06 -23.34
CA THR A 88 -7.91 -0.04 -24.04
C THR A 88 -7.99 -1.18 -25.03
N ALA A 89 -9.21 -1.64 -25.32
CA ALA A 89 -9.48 -2.71 -26.27
C ALA A 89 -8.65 -4.00 -26.01
N GLY A 90 -8.38 -4.30 -24.74
CA GLY A 90 -7.61 -5.46 -24.29
C GLY A 90 -6.11 -5.40 -24.54
N ALA A 91 -5.54 -4.21 -24.65
CA ALA A 91 -4.10 -4.02 -24.48
C ALA A 91 -3.71 -4.33 -23.03
N THR A 92 -2.55 -4.95 -22.80
CA THR A 92 -2.10 -5.41 -21.46
C THR A 92 -0.61 -5.14 -21.25
N SER A 93 -0.02 -4.19 -21.99
CA SER A 93 1.42 -3.94 -21.95
C SER A 93 1.75 -2.53 -22.44
N ALA A 94 2.66 -1.84 -21.76
CA ALA A 94 3.03 -0.45 -22.06
C ALA A 94 1.81 0.49 -22.07
N CYS A 95 0.91 0.23 -21.13
CA CYS A 95 -0.27 1.00 -20.79
C CYS A 95 -0.59 0.70 -19.32
N ASP A 96 -1.36 1.57 -18.72
CA ASP A 96 -1.78 1.55 -17.31
C ASP A 96 -3.06 0.74 -17.16
N ASP A 97 -3.28 0.14 -15.99
CA ASP A 97 -4.57 -0.46 -15.69
C ASP A 97 -5.71 0.58 -15.83
N ASN A 98 -6.75 0.20 -16.57
CA ASN A 98 -7.95 1.01 -16.74
C ASN A 98 -9.00 0.80 -15.64
N CYS A 99 -8.76 -0.11 -14.70
CA CYS A 99 -9.51 -0.34 -13.47
C CYS A 99 -8.61 -0.65 -12.25
N PRO A 100 -7.72 0.27 -11.82
CA PRO A 100 -6.69 0.07 -10.78
C PRO A 100 -7.09 -0.67 -9.49
N LEU A 101 -8.38 -0.70 -9.12
CA LEU A 101 -8.86 -1.26 -7.86
C LEU A 101 -9.85 -2.42 -8.08
N VAL A 102 -9.98 -2.92 -9.32
CA VAL A 102 -11.00 -3.90 -9.72
C VAL A 102 -10.45 -4.82 -10.80
N ALA A 103 -9.91 -5.95 -10.33
CA ALA A 103 -9.23 -6.93 -11.17
C ALA A 103 -9.97 -7.23 -12.49
N ASN A 104 -9.33 -6.86 -13.59
CA ASN A 104 -9.81 -7.06 -14.94
C ASN A 104 -8.64 -7.35 -15.91
N PRO A 105 -7.99 -8.53 -15.82
CA PRO A 105 -6.77 -8.83 -16.59
C PRO A 105 -6.93 -8.76 -18.13
N GLY A 106 -8.18 -8.70 -18.60
CA GLY A 106 -8.55 -8.55 -20.00
C GLY A 106 -8.59 -7.12 -20.50
N GLN A 107 -8.57 -6.11 -19.61
CA GLN A 107 -8.50 -4.68 -19.92
C GLN A 107 -9.52 -4.25 -20.99
N GLU A 108 -10.73 -4.82 -20.92
CA GLU A 108 -11.82 -4.48 -21.82
C GLU A 108 -12.30 -3.04 -21.57
N ASP A 109 -12.31 -2.22 -22.62
CA ASP A 109 -12.89 -0.87 -22.63
C ASP A 109 -13.70 -0.73 -23.93
N SER A 110 -15.02 -0.95 -23.82
CA SER A 110 -15.91 -1.04 -24.98
C SER A 110 -16.22 0.31 -25.62
N ASP A 111 -16.15 1.41 -24.86
CA ASP A 111 -16.46 2.76 -25.35
C ASP A 111 -15.22 3.60 -25.65
N GLY A 112 -14.03 3.12 -25.27
CA GLY A 112 -12.73 3.72 -25.57
C GLY A 112 -12.47 4.99 -24.77
N ASN A 113 -13.09 5.11 -23.59
CA ASN A 113 -12.98 6.31 -22.75
C ASN A 113 -11.80 6.27 -21.76
N GLY A 114 -11.09 5.14 -21.68
CA GLY A 114 -9.94 4.94 -20.79
C GLY A 114 -10.30 4.43 -19.40
N VAL A 115 -11.58 4.17 -19.10
CA VAL A 115 -12.06 3.47 -17.90
C VAL A 115 -12.59 2.12 -18.34
N GLY A 116 -12.10 1.04 -17.73
CA GLY A 116 -12.49 -0.31 -18.11
C GLY A 116 -13.95 -0.63 -17.84
N ASP A 117 -14.45 -1.62 -18.58
CA ASP A 117 -15.82 -2.13 -18.45
C ASP A 117 -16.11 -2.69 -17.03
N ALA A 118 -15.07 -3.05 -16.27
CA ALA A 118 -15.19 -3.63 -14.93
C ALA A 118 -15.47 -2.61 -13.82
N CYS A 119 -15.08 -1.34 -14.00
CA CYS A 119 -15.11 -0.29 -12.97
C CYS A 119 -15.97 0.94 -13.35
N GLN A 120 -16.81 0.82 -14.37
CA GLN A 120 -17.71 1.88 -14.87
C GLN A 120 -19.11 1.90 -14.22
#